data_AF-A0A835I3Z7-F1
#
_entry.id   AF-A0A835I3Z7-F1
#
_cell.length_a   1.000
_cell.length_b   1.000
_cell.length_c   1.000
_cell.angle_alpha   90.00
_cell.angle_beta   90.00
_cell.angle_gamma   90.00
#
_symmetry.space_group_name_H-M   'P 1'
#
loop_
_entity.id
_entity.type
_entity.pdbx_description
1 polymer ?
#
loop_
_entity_poly.entity_id
_entity_poly.type
_entity_poly.pdbx_seq_one_letter_code
_entity_poly.pdbx_strand_id
1 'polypeptide(L)'
;MDYLLTLPEHLLDMTARLLSLPDLIRFGCVCKEFKIICGPLQFRNHLPWLIVPHQDCVINKPGKMAFNDKDVGFFSLCDGKIYKAEMPELTNRRICGSFQGGWLMIVHENSEVQLFNPFSRSLVCLPPLTEFPGVQGILLREEGGHVIGFDLGWSCHRIRLLVVR
;
A
#
# COMPACT_ATOMS: atom_id res chain seq x y z
N MET A 1 -25.48 -10.28 23.75
CA MET A 1 -24.24 -10.93 23.24
C MET A 1 -23.15 -9.87 23.36
N ASP A 2 -22.81 -9.50 24.60
CA ASP A 2 -22.12 -8.21 24.88
C ASP A 2 -20.84 -8.39 25.74
N TYR A 3 -20.49 -9.63 26.04
CA TYR A 3 -19.35 -9.99 26.89
C TYR A 3 -17.99 -9.66 26.24
N LEU A 4 -17.94 -9.44 24.92
CA LEU A 4 -16.70 -9.02 24.23
C LEU A 4 -16.39 -7.52 24.40
N LEU A 5 -17.37 -6.69 24.73
CA LEU A 5 -17.21 -5.23 24.88
C LEU A 5 -16.74 -4.82 26.30
N THR A 6 -16.64 -5.77 27.24
CA THR A 6 -16.20 -5.52 28.63
C THR A 6 -14.83 -6.13 28.94
N LEU A 7 -14.12 -6.64 27.93
CA LEU A 7 -12.79 -7.20 28.13
C LEU A 7 -11.79 -6.07 28.45
N PRO A 8 -11.05 -6.15 29.57
CA PRO A 8 -10.02 -5.17 29.90
C PRO A 8 -9.01 -5.01 28.76
N GLU A 9 -8.64 -3.77 28.44
CA GLU A 9 -7.71 -3.45 27.33
C GLU A 9 -6.41 -4.26 27.37
N HIS A 10 -5.92 -4.57 28.57
CA HIS A 10 -4.72 -5.39 28.77
C HIS A 10 -4.88 -6.83 28.27
N LEU A 11 -6.03 -7.46 28.51
CA LEU A 11 -6.28 -8.81 28.01
C LEU A 11 -6.43 -8.79 26.49
N LEU A 12 -7.04 -7.74 25.96
CA LEU A 12 -7.14 -7.55 24.52
C LEU A 12 -5.76 -7.40 23.86
N ASP A 13 -4.89 -6.56 24.42
CA ASP A 13 -3.53 -6.35 23.95
C ASP A 13 -2.71 -7.66 24.00
N MET A 14 -2.82 -8.43 25.09
CA MET A 14 -2.19 -9.75 25.18
C MET A 14 -2.67 -10.70 24.09
N THR A 15 -3.98 -10.77 23.85
CA THR A 15 -4.52 -11.65 22.78
C THR A 15 -4.04 -11.19 21.41
N ALA A 16 -4.07 -9.88 21.13
CA ALA A 16 -3.67 -9.31 19.86
C ALA A 16 -2.19 -9.59 19.55
N ARG A 17 -1.31 -9.59 20.55
CA ARG A 17 0.12 -9.93 20.39
C ARG A 17 0.37 -11.38 19.99
N LEU A 18 -0.57 -12.28 20.21
CA LEU A 18 -0.45 -13.70 19.86
C LEU A 18 -0.98 -13.99 18.44
N LEU A 19 -1.63 -13.02 17.81
CA LEU A 19 -2.25 -13.21 16.50
C LEU A 19 -1.23 -13.08 15.36
N SER A 20 -1.45 -13.88 14.32
CA SER A 20 -0.83 -13.65 13.02
C SER A 20 -1.30 -12.31 12.45
N LEU A 21 -0.53 -11.64 11.58
CA LEU A 21 -0.97 -10.38 10.97
C LEU A 21 -2.38 -10.45 10.32
N PRO A 22 -2.74 -11.51 9.55
CA PRO A 22 -4.09 -11.65 9.01
C PRO A 22 -5.17 -11.71 10.09
N ASP A 23 -4.92 -12.46 11.17
CA ASP A 23 -5.87 -12.59 12.26
C ASP A 23 -5.94 -11.31 13.08
N LEU A 24 -4.82 -10.61 13.26
CA LEU A 24 -4.73 -9.30 13.90
C LEU A 24 -5.51 -8.23 13.12
N ILE A 25 -5.44 -8.25 11.78
CA ILE A 25 -6.24 -7.37 10.92
C ILE A 25 -7.73 -7.68 11.10
N ARG A 26 -8.13 -8.95 11.01
CA ARG A 26 -9.53 -9.38 11.21
C ARG A 26 -10.04 -9.02 12.59
N PHE A 27 -9.21 -9.19 13.61
CA PHE A 27 -9.52 -8.86 15.00
C PHE A 27 -9.70 -7.35 15.17
N GLY A 28 -8.84 -6.53 14.53
CA GLY A 28 -9.00 -5.08 14.49
C GLY A 28 -10.26 -4.59 13.77
N CYS A 29 -10.92 -5.42 12.95
CA CYS A 29 -12.16 -5.08 12.25
C CYS A 29 -13.42 -5.27 13.10
N VAL A 30 -13.34 -5.80 14.32
CA VAL A 30 -14.49 -6.11 15.17
C VAL A 30 -15.18 -4.84 15.69
N CYS A 31 -14.43 -3.94 16.34
CA CYS A 31 -14.93 -2.66 16.85
C CYS A 31 -13.80 -1.61 16.89
N LYS A 32 -14.15 -0.36 17.24
CA LYS A 32 -13.20 0.78 17.24
C LYS A 32 -12.07 0.58 18.24
N GLU A 33 -12.39 0.06 19.42
CA GLU A 33 -11.45 -0.21 20.51
C GLU A 33 -10.40 -1.25 20.08
N PHE A 34 -10.84 -2.33 19.44
CA PHE A 34 -9.95 -3.36 18.91
C PHE A 34 -9.06 -2.80 17.80
N LYS A 35 -9.61 -1.96 16.91
CA LYS A 35 -8.85 -1.28 15.86
C LYS A 35 -7.72 -0.42 16.45
N ILE A 36 -7.99 0.32 17.51
CA ILE A 36 -7.01 1.19 18.19
C ILE A 36 -5.88 0.34 18.79
N ILE A 37 -6.21 -0.76 19.47
CA ILE A 37 -5.21 -1.64 20.11
C ILE A 37 -4.39 -2.40 19.07
N CYS A 38 -5.01 -2.88 18.00
CA CYS A 38 -4.33 -3.67 16.96
C CYS A 38 -3.44 -2.82 16.04
N GLY A 39 -3.80 -1.56 15.79
CA GLY A 39 -3.10 -0.69 14.84
C GLY A 39 -1.58 -0.64 15.05
N PRO A 40 -1.09 -0.33 16.27
CA PRO A 40 0.34 -0.33 16.56
C PRO A 40 1.01 -1.71 16.43
N LEU A 41 0.26 -2.80 16.63
CA LEU A 41 0.78 -4.17 16.64
C LEU A 41 1.03 -4.70 15.22
N GLN A 42 0.24 -4.24 14.24
CA GLN A 42 0.38 -4.62 12.82
C GLN A 42 1.76 -4.32 12.23
N PHE A 43 2.53 -3.44 12.88
CA PHE A 43 3.86 -3.02 12.42
C PHE A 43 4.98 -3.48 13.34
N ARG A 44 4.67 -4.20 14.43
CA ARG A 44 5.63 -4.41 15.51
C ARG A 44 6.59 -5.58 15.33
N ASN A 45 6.31 -6.59 14.51
CA ASN A 45 7.23 -7.74 14.36
C ASN A 45 6.91 -8.61 13.12
N HIS A 46 6.15 -8.09 12.15
CA HIS A 46 5.81 -8.89 10.98
C HIS A 46 6.86 -8.67 9.90
N LEU A 47 7.46 -9.77 9.44
CA LEU A 47 8.24 -9.81 8.20
C LEU A 47 7.47 -9.05 7.11
N PRO A 48 8.15 -8.29 6.26
CA PRO A 48 7.48 -7.44 5.28
C PRO A 48 6.55 -8.30 4.43
N TRP A 49 5.26 -7.95 4.43
CA TRP A 49 4.32 -8.51 3.46
C TRP A 49 4.71 -7.99 2.09
N LEU A 50 5.08 -8.91 1.20
CA LEU A 50 5.48 -8.55 -0.14
C LEU A 50 4.22 -8.37 -0.97
N ILE A 51 4.05 -7.19 -1.54
CA ILE A 51 3.01 -6.94 -2.52
C ILE A 51 3.41 -7.68 -3.79
N VAL A 52 2.57 -8.63 -4.19
CA VAL A 52 2.76 -9.44 -5.39
C VAL A 52 1.64 -9.16 -6.38
N PRO A 53 1.94 -9.03 -7.69
CA PRO A 53 0.92 -8.93 -8.71
C PRO A 53 0.06 -10.20 -8.71
N HIS A 54 -1.23 -10.04 -9.00
CA HIS A 54 -2.15 -11.16 -9.07
C HIS A 54 -1.74 -12.12 -10.20
N GLN A 55 -1.76 -13.43 -9.94
CA GLN A 55 -1.21 -14.45 -10.84
C GLN A 55 -1.98 -14.62 -12.17
N ASP A 56 -3.16 -14.01 -12.32
CA ASP A 56 -3.88 -13.98 -13.60
C ASP A 56 -3.46 -12.80 -14.51
N CYS A 57 -2.51 -11.97 -14.06
CA CYS A 57 -1.84 -10.99 -14.91
C CYS A 57 -0.89 -11.72 -15.85
N VAL A 58 -1.42 -12.14 -17.00
CA VAL A 58 -0.72 -12.79 -18.11
C VAL A 58 0.70 -12.21 -18.29
N ILE A 59 1.68 -13.10 -18.29
CA ILE A 59 3.15 -12.93 -18.44
C ILE A 59 3.54 -12.32 -19.81
N ASN A 60 2.66 -11.56 -20.47
CA ASN A 60 2.88 -11.12 -21.84
C ASN A 60 3.55 -9.75 -21.98
N LYS A 61 3.90 -9.04 -20.88
CA LYS A 61 4.69 -7.80 -20.97
C LYS A 61 5.64 -7.64 -19.76
N PRO A 62 6.96 -7.83 -19.93
CA PRO A 62 7.91 -7.43 -18.89
C PRO A 62 7.82 -5.91 -18.66
N GLY A 63 7.63 -5.49 -17.40
CA GLY A 63 7.69 -4.09 -17.00
C GLY A 63 6.36 -3.44 -16.58
N LYS A 64 5.22 -4.14 -16.66
CA LYS A 64 3.92 -3.61 -16.21
C LYS A 64 3.49 -4.21 -14.87
N MET A 65 3.86 -3.56 -13.76
CA MET A 65 3.12 -3.71 -12.50
C MET A 65 1.90 -2.79 -12.53
N ALA A 66 1.03 -2.97 -13.53
CA ALA A 66 -0.26 -2.31 -13.55
C ALA A 66 -1.24 -3.24 -12.85
N PHE A 67 -1.73 -2.83 -11.67
CA PHE A 67 -2.89 -3.46 -11.03
C PHE A 67 -4.11 -3.09 -11.88
N ASN A 68 -4.23 -3.73 -13.05
CA ASN A 68 -5.38 -3.58 -13.93
C ASN A 68 -6.62 -4.21 -13.29
N ASP A 69 -6.42 -5.17 -12.39
CA ASP A 69 -7.46 -5.68 -11.51
C ASP A 69 -7.36 -5.05 -10.13
N LYS A 70 -8.52 -4.89 -9.51
CA LYS A 70 -8.69 -4.41 -8.13
C LYS A 70 -8.01 -5.33 -7.12
N ASP A 71 -7.50 -6.48 -7.54
CA ASP A 71 -7.00 -7.52 -6.66
C ASP A 71 -5.49 -7.38 -6.41
N VAL A 72 -5.14 -7.28 -5.14
CA VAL A 72 -3.74 -7.28 -4.69
C VAL A 72 -3.46 -8.52 -3.87
N GLY A 73 -2.32 -9.16 -4.17
CA GLY A 73 -1.77 -10.24 -3.37
C GLY A 73 -0.77 -9.71 -2.35
N PHE A 74 -0.89 -10.17 -1.11
CA PHE A 74 0.10 -9.97 -0.07
C PHE A 74 0.72 -11.31 0.30
N PHE A 75 2.00 -11.49 -0.03
CA PHE A 75 2.75 -12.68 0.35
C PHE A 75 3.33 -12.50 1.75
N SER A 76 2.97 -13.42 2.63
CA SER A 76 3.43 -13.50 4.01
C SER A 76 4.64 -14.43 4.10
N LEU A 77 5.78 -13.89 4.50
CA LEU A 77 6.98 -14.69 4.79
C LEU A 77 6.82 -15.55 6.06
N CYS A 78 5.87 -15.21 6.94
CA CYS A 78 5.64 -15.95 8.18
C CYS A 78 5.08 -17.35 7.93
N ASP A 79 4.18 -17.50 6.97
CA ASP A 79 3.48 -18.76 6.70
C ASP A 79 3.51 -19.18 5.21
N GLY A 80 4.22 -18.43 4.37
CA GLY A 80 4.41 -18.75 2.95
C GLY A 80 3.15 -18.63 2.11
N LYS A 81 2.11 -17.93 2.59
CA LYS A 81 0.82 -17.81 1.90
C LYS A 81 0.64 -16.47 1.23
N ILE A 82 -0.19 -16.46 0.18
CA ILE A 82 -0.67 -15.24 -0.48
C ILE A 82 -2.08 -14.94 0.02
N TYR A 83 -2.25 -13.78 0.66
CA TYR A 83 -3.53 -13.22 1.06
C TYR A 83 -4.04 -12.28 -0.03
N LYS A 84 -5.25 -12.52 -0.51
CA LYS A 84 -5.89 -11.69 -1.53
C LYS A 84 -6.72 -10.61 -0.86
N ALA A 85 -6.67 -9.39 -1.40
CA ALA A 85 -7.55 -8.29 -1.00
C ALA A 85 -8.01 -7.51 -2.23
N GLU A 86 -9.31 -7.21 -2.28
CA GLU A 86 -9.88 -6.28 -3.25
C GLU A 86 -9.61 -4.84 -2.79
N MET A 87 -8.89 -4.10 -3.61
CA MET A 87 -8.40 -2.75 -3.35
C MET A 87 -8.79 -1.83 -4.52
N PRO A 88 -10.08 -1.46 -4.63
CA PRO A 88 -10.54 -0.56 -5.68
C PRO A 88 -9.79 0.78 -5.70
N GLU A 89 -9.21 1.21 -4.57
CA GLU A 89 -8.40 2.41 -4.43
C GLU A 89 -7.13 2.39 -5.30
N LEU A 90 -6.66 1.20 -5.69
CA LEU A 90 -5.48 1.02 -6.53
C LEU A 90 -5.79 0.98 -8.03
N THR A 91 -7.07 1.07 -8.42
CA THR A 91 -7.48 1.09 -9.83
C THR A 91 -6.83 2.28 -10.55
N ASN A 92 -6.16 2.02 -11.68
CA ASN A 92 -5.42 3.03 -12.46
C ASN A 92 -4.32 3.76 -11.66
N ARG A 93 -3.83 3.16 -10.58
CA ARG A 93 -2.74 3.71 -9.77
C ARG A 93 -1.57 2.76 -9.72
N ARG A 94 -0.37 3.32 -9.70
CA ARG A 94 0.88 2.59 -9.52
C ARG A 94 1.37 2.75 -8.09
N ILE A 95 1.84 1.67 -7.48
CA ILE A 95 2.56 1.72 -6.21
C ILE A 95 4.02 2.11 -6.49
N CYS A 96 4.43 3.24 -5.93
CA CYS A 96 5.74 3.87 -6.17
C CYS A 96 6.70 3.74 -4.98
N GLY A 97 6.19 3.43 -3.80
CA GLY A 97 6.99 3.24 -2.61
C GLY A 97 6.16 2.75 -1.43
N SER A 98 6.88 2.29 -0.40
CA SER A 98 6.29 1.94 0.89
C SER A 98 6.97 2.72 2.00
N PHE A 99 6.21 3.03 3.06
CA PHE A 99 6.65 3.80 4.21
C PHE A 99 6.31 3.05 5.48
N GLN A 100 6.94 3.48 6.58
CA GLN A 100 6.68 2.92 7.90
C GLN A 100 5.19 2.98 8.24
N GLY A 101 4.68 1.94 8.91
CA GLY A 101 3.25 1.86 9.22
C GLY A 101 2.39 1.35 8.06
N GLY A 102 3.01 0.68 7.07
CA GLY A 102 2.29 0.04 5.97
C GLY A 102 1.68 1.00 4.96
N TRP A 103 2.13 2.26 4.95
CA TRP A 103 1.67 3.25 3.98
C TRP A 103 2.32 3.02 2.62
N LEU A 104 1.54 3.20 1.56
CA LEU A 104 1.93 3.05 0.17
C LEU A 104 1.80 4.40 -0.52
N MET A 105 2.84 4.86 -1.21
CA MET A 105 2.68 5.97 -2.15
C MET A 105 2.15 5.43 -3.44
N ILE A 106 0.98 5.93 -3.82
CA ILE A 106 0.29 5.54 -5.05
C ILE A 106 0.14 6.77 -5.95
N VAL A 107 0.42 6.56 -7.23
CA VAL A 107 0.41 7.64 -8.23
C VAL A 107 -0.54 7.28 -9.35
N HIS A 108 -1.46 8.17 -9.65
CA HIS A 108 -2.37 8.03 -10.79
C HIS A 108 -1.73 8.60 -12.08
N GLU A 109 -2.24 8.21 -13.24
CA GLU A 109 -1.74 8.67 -14.54
C GLU A 109 -1.80 10.21 -14.71
N ASN A 110 -2.76 10.87 -14.05
CA ASN A 110 -2.87 12.33 -14.02
C ASN A 110 -1.89 13.01 -13.05
N SER A 111 -0.90 12.29 -12.52
CA SER A 111 0.09 12.80 -11.55
C SER A 111 -0.45 13.15 -10.16
N GLU A 112 -1.68 12.73 -9.84
CA GLU A 112 -2.19 12.77 -8.47
C GLU A 112 -1.43 11.76 -7.61
N VAL A 113 -0.89 12.24 -6.49
CA VAL A 113 -0.15 11.43 -5.53
C VAL A 113 -0.98 11.26 -4.27
N GLN A 114 -1.09 10.03 -3.78
CA GLN A 114 -1.78 9.73 -2.54
C GLN A 114 -0.93 8.79 -1.66
N LEU A 115 -1.05 8.94 -0.35
CA LEU A 115 -0.65 7.90 0.60
C LEU A 115 -1.87 7.04 0.90
N PHE A 116 -1.69 5.74 0.75
CA PHE A 116 -2.73 4.75 0.97
C PHE A 116 -2.28 3.72 1.99
N ASN A 117 -3.13 3.44 2.98
CA ASN A 117 -2.90 2.37 3.92
C ASN A 117 -3.85 1.20 3.62
N PRO A 118 -3.34 0.04 3.18
CA PRO A 118 -4.16 -1.09 2.72
C PRO A 118 -4.98 -1.74 3.83
N PHE A 119 -4.54 -1.62 5.09
CA PHE A 119 -5.18 -2.26 6.25
C PHE A 119 -6.28 -1.39 6.84
N SER A 120 -6.04 -0.08 6.91
CA SER A 120 -7.02 0.87 7.44
C SER A 120 -7.95 1.45 6.36
N ARG A 121 -7.64 1.25 5.08
CA ARG A 121 -8.26 1.88 3.90
C ARG A 121 -8.18 3.42 3.90
N SER A 122 -7.26 3.97 4.68
CA SER A 122 -7.08 5.42 4.78
C SER A 122 -6.36 5.95 3.53
N LEU A 123 -6.84 7.07 3.02
CA LEU A 123 -6.23 7.81 1.91
C LEU A 123 -5.89 9.22 2.37
N VAL A 124 -4.69 9.67 2.01
CA VAL A 124 -4.24 11.06 2.21
C VAL A 124 -3.77 11.58 0.87
N CYS A 125 -4.45 12.59 0.33
CA CYS A 125 -4.02 13.27 -0.88
C CYS A 125 -2.79 14.12 -0.58
N LEU A 126 -1.74 13.93 -1.37
CA LEU A 126 -0.57 14.79 -1.36
C LEU A 126 -0.71 15.84 -2.46
N PRO A 127 0.09 16.93 -2.41
CA PRO A 127 0.24 17.81 -3.56
C PRO A 127 0.58 17.00 -4.83
N PRO A 128 0.19 17.47 -6.02
CA PRO A 128 0.59 16.84 -7.28
C PRO A 128 2.09 16.65 -7.37
N LEU A 129 2.55 15.61 -8.08
CA LEU A 129 3.98 15.30 -8.18
C LEU A 129 4.80 16.49 -8.73
N THR A 130 4.19 17.31 -9.59
CA THR A 130 4.76 18.56 -10.14
C THR A 130 5.14 19.61 -9.11
N GLU A 131 4.57 19.55 -7.90
CA GLU A 131 4.79 20.54 -6.84
C GLU A 131 5.83 20.07 -5.80
N PHE A 132 6.34 18.84 -5.90
CA PHE A 132 7.30 18.33 -4.92
C PHE A 132 8.69 18.95 -5.08
N PRO A 133 9.34 19.35 -3.97
CA PRO A 133 10.73 19.77 -4.00
C PRO A 133 11.62 18.60 -4.43
N GLY A 134 12.31 18.75 -5.56
CA GLY A 134 13.20 17.72 -6.12
C GLY A 134 12.75 17.12 -7.46
N VAL A 135 11.56 17.48 -7.96
CA VAL A 135 11.19 17.20 -9.35
C VAL A 135 11.95 18.15 -10.26
N GLN A 136 12.88 17.59 -11.04
CA GLN A 136 13.73 18.38 -11.95
C GLN A 136 13.15 18.47 -13.36
N GLY A 137 12.19 17.62 -13.69
CA GLY A 137 11.53 17.63 -14.99
C GLY A 137 10.45 16.58 -15.14
N ILE A 138 9.59 16.79 -16.12
CA ILE A 138 8.55 15.86 -16.54
C ILE A 138 9.06 15.14 -17.79
N LEU A 139 9.00 13.81 -17.78
CA LEU A 139 9.25 13.01 -18.97
C LEU A 139 7.94 12.96 -19.76
N LEU A 140 7.95 13.56 -20.95
CA LEU A 140 6.81 13.55 -21.86
C LEU A 140 7.02 12.49 -22.95
N ARG A 141 5.94 11.87 -23.40
CA ARG A 141 5.96 11.07 -24.63
C ARG A 141 6.06 12.02 -25.83
N GLU A 142 7.00 11.75 -26.74
CA GLU A 142 7.22 12.57 -27.95
C GLU A 142 5.97 12.68 -28.84
N GLU A 143 5.10 11.66 -28.82
CA GLU A 143 3.79 11.70 -29.47
C GLU A 143 2.66 11.86 -28.45
N GLY A 144 2.07 13.06 -28.39
CA GLY A 144 0.80 13.33 -27.71
C GLY A 144 0.89 14.04 -26.35
N GLY A 145 2.07 14.49 -25.90
CA GLY A 145 2.20 15.36 -24.71
C GLY A 145 1.79 14.74 -23.37
N HIS A 146 1.62 13.41 -23.32
CA HIS A 146 1.27 12.71 -22.08
C HIS A 146 2.49 12.54 -21.19
N VAL A 147 2.33 12.74 -19.88
CA VAL A 147 3.38 12.53 -18.87
C VAL A 147 3.63 11.02 -18.71
N ILE A 148 4.87 10.61 -18.94
CA ILE A 148 5.34 9.21 -18.82
C ILE A 148 6.31 9.03 -17.64
N GLY A 149 6.56 10.07 -16.86
CA GLY A 149 7.38 9.97 -15.66
C GLY A 149 7.90 11.30 -15.15
N PHE A 150 8.57 11.23 -14.02
CA PHE A 150 9.19 12.37 -13.36
C PHE A 150 10.65 12.07 -13.07
N ASP A 151 11.51 13.04 -13.34
CA ASP A 151 12.93 12.98 -12.98
C ASP A 151 13.08 13.57 -11.56
N LEU A 152 13.45 12.70 -10.60
CA LEU A 152 13.65 13.10 -9.22
C LEU A 152 15.15 13.18 -8.93
N GLY A 153 15.63 14.38 -8.60
CA GLY A 153 17.00 14.61 -8.17
C GLY A 153 17.10 14.64 -6.66
N TRP A 154 17.51 13.52 -6.05
CA TRP A 154 17.91 13.47 -4.65
C TRP A 154 19.43 13.34 -4.59
N SER A 155 20.08 14.06 -3.66
CA SER A 155 21.51 14.46 -3.65
C SER A 155 22.58 13.35 -3.71
N CYS A 156 22.26 12.11 -4.04
CA CYS A 156 23.25 11.09 -4.33
C CYS A 156 22.85 10.08 -5.44
N HIS A 157 21.59 10.00 -5.87
CA HIS A 157 21.13 9.07 -6.92
C HIS A 157 19.93 9.66 -7.70
N ARG A 158 20.00 9.65 -9.05
CA ARG A 158 18.91 10.11 -9.93
C ARG A 158 17.86 9.00 -10.03
N ILE A 159 16.70 9.17 -9.40
CA ILE A 159 15.63 8.17 -9.40
C ILE A 159 14.60 8.59 -10.44
N ARG A 160 14.37 7.76 -11.46
CA ARG A 160 13.31 7.96 -12.45
C ARG A 160 12.04 7.26 -12.00
N LEU A 161 11.00 8.04 -11.71
CA LEU A 161 9.65 7.52 -11.51
C LEU A 161 8.96 7.46 -12.87
N LEU A 162 9.01 6.30 -13.50
CA LEU A 162 8.40 6.05 -14.81
C LEU A 162 6.90 5.76 -14.64
N VAL A 163 6.04 6.61 -15.20
CA VAL A 163 4.62 6.33 -15.46
C VAL A 163 4.55 5.60 -16.81
N VAL A 164 4.99 4.35 -16.84
CA VAL A 164 4.98 3.54 -18.07
C VAL A 164 3.81 2.58 -18.03
N ARG A 165 2.96 2.69 -19.05
CA ARG A 165 1.83 1.79 -19.31
C ARG A 165 2.26 0.36 -19.24
#